data_AF-A0A8J8DPS0-F1
#
_entry.id   AF-A0A8J8DPS0-F1
#
_cell.length_a   1.000
_cell.length_b   1.000
_cell.length_c   1.000
_cell.angle_alpha   90.00
_cell.angle_beta   90.00
_cell.angle_gamma   90.00
#
_symmetry.space_group_name_H-M   'P 1'
#
loop_
_entity.id
_entity.type
_entity.pdbx_description
1 polymer ?
#
loop_
_entity_poly.entity_id
_entity_poly.type
_entity_poly.pdbx_seq_one_letter_code
_entity_poly.pdbx_strand_id
1 'polypeptide(L)'
;DYETGIYRAAYMWIQVAMLVPNVVVPTTLPSMARLWKDDKKTLEILFRKSFQMLGLVGIVGAIGYYFLAEYGVLLVFGEKFASSIPVLKILSFALPFMFLNSLFGSFLNATGKELTFTKITGFTAILNVVLNYFLILHYGAVGAAVATVVSQGVGSLVNGFLLMNSH
;
A
#
# COMPACT_ATOMS: atom_id res chain seq x y z
N ASP A 1 -23.64 -8.56 5.60
CA ASP A 1 -23.06 -8.77 6.94
C ASP A 1 -21.94 -9.81 6.99
N TYR A 2 -22.15 -11.04 6.50
CA TYR A 2 -21.12 -12.10 6.54
C TYR A 2 -19.90 -11.81 5.62
N GLU A 3 -20.09 -11.51 4.34
CA GLU A 3 -18.98 -11.19 3.41
C GLU A 3 -18.19 -9.94 3.81
N THR A 4 -18.89 -8.90 4.27
CA THR A 4 -18.27 -7.69 4.80
C THR A 4 -17.45 -7.97 6.07
N GLY A 5 -17.85 -8.97 6.87
CA GLY A 5 -17.09 -9.42 8.03
C GLY A 5 -15.79 -10.13 7.65
N ILE A 6 -15.84 -11.01 6.63
CA ILE A 6 -14.67 -11.71 6.09
C ILE A 6 -13.61 -10.72 5.59
N TYR A 7 -14.02 -9.76 4.77
CA TYR A 7 -13.10 -8.75 4.25
C TYR A 7 -12.49 -7.91 5.37
N ARG A 8 -13.31 -7.48 6.35
CA ARG A 8 -12.81 -6.71 7.51
C ARG A 8 -11.79 -7.50 8.34
N ALA A 9 -12.01 -8.80 8.57
CA ALA A 9 -11.08 -9.65 9.29
C ALA A 9 -9.71 -9.74 8.58
N ALA A 10 -9.72 -9.89 7.25
CA ALA A 10 -8.49 -9.86 6.46
C ALA A 10 -7.82 -8.47 6.47
N TYR A 11 -8.61 -7.41 6.28
CA TYR A 11 -8.09 -6.04 6.16
C TYR A 11 -7.50 -5.49 7.48
N MET A 12 -7.93 -6.00 8.63
CA MET A 12 -7.34 -5.63 9.93
C MET A 12 -5.82 -5.86 9.97
N TRP A 13 -5.36 -6.97 9.41
CA TRP A 13 -3.93 -7.29 9.33
C TRP A 13 -3.16 -6.29 8.45
N ILE A 14 -3.78 -5.84 7.35
CA ILE A 14 -3.22 -4.79 6.50
C ILE A 14 -3.11 -3.47 7.27
N GLN A 15 -4.12 -3.13 8.09
CA GLN A 15 -4.05 -1.92 8.94
C GLN A 15 -2.91 -1.99 9.96
N VAL A 16 -2.68 -3.16 10.56
CA VAL A 16 -1.54 -3.37 11.48
C VAL A 16 -0.21 -3.18 10.73
N ALA A 17 -0.09 -3.75 9.51
CA ALA A 17 1.10 -3.57 8.69
C ALA A 17 1.35 -2.08 8.35
N MET A 18 0.29 -1.32 8.08
CA MET A 18 0.36 0.11 7.76
C MET A 18 0.92 0.99 8.88
N LEU A 19 1.07 0.49 10.11
CA LEU A 19 1.76 1.22 11.17
C LEU A 19 3.21 1.57 10.79
N VAL A 20 3.89 0.70 10.03
CA VAL A 20 5.28 0.91 9.62
C VAL A 20 5.44 2.22 8.81
N PRO A 21 4.80 2.39 7.63
CA PRO A 21 4.89 3.64 6.89
C PRO A 21 4.28 4.82 7.65
N ASN A 22 3.23 4.61 8.47
CA ASN A 22 2.63 5.70 9.26
C ASN A 22 3.61 6.31 10.29
N VAL A 23 4.64 5.58 10.70
CA VAL A 23 5.71 6.10 11.58
C VAL A 23 6.88 6.66 10.76
N VAL A 24 7.30 5.96 9.71
CA VAL A 24 8.49 6.33 8.91
C VAL A 24 8.24 7.55 8.03
N VAL A 25 7.04 7.68 7.46
CA VAL A 25 6.77 8.69 6.43
C VAL A 25 6.65 10.11 7.02
N PRO A 26 5.93 10.35 8.13
CA PRO A 26 5.85 11.68 8.72
C PRO A 26 7.19 12.19 9.27
N THR A 27 8.07 11.29 9.72
CA THR A 27 9.40 11.66 10.23
C THR A 27 10.37 12.08 9.13
N THR A 28 10.18 11.57 7.91
CA THR A 28 11.04 11.89 6.76
C THR A 28 10.56 13.10 5.96
N LEU A 29 9.25 13.42 5.98
CA LEU A 29 8.65 14.55 5.28
C LEU A 29 9.35 15.90 5.52
N PRO A 30 9.51 16.40 6.79
CA PRO A 30 10.12 17.71 7.03
C PRO A 30 11.58 17.75 6.55
N SER A 31 12.29 16.63 6.66
CA SER A 31 13.66 16.49 6.16
C SER A 31 13.71 16.58 4.63
N MET A 32 12.78 15.91 3.94
CA MET A 32 12.69 15.98 2.47
C MET A 32 12.36 17.40 2.00
N ALA A 33 11.43 18.10 2.66
CA ALA A 33 11.03 19.45 2.28
C ALA A 33 12.18 20.47 2.41
N ARG A 34 12.99 20.34 3.47
CA ARG A 34 14.20 21.16 3.65
C ARG A 34 15.25 20.85 2.58
N LEU A 35 15.59 19.57 2.42
CA LEU A 35 16.63 19.12 1.48
C LEU A 35 16.29 19.41 0.02
N TRP A 36 15.00 19.50 -0.35
CA TRP A 36 14.58 19.88 -1.70
C TRP A 36 15.11 21.26 -2.14
N LYS A 37 15.25 22.20 -1.19
CA LYS A 37 15.78 23.54 -1.44
C LYS A 37 17.30 23.60 -1.29
N ASP A 38 17.84 22.91 -0.28
CA ASP A 38 19.21 23.13 0.18
C ASP A 38 20.21 22.13 -0.42
N ASP A 39 19.85 20.85 -0.55
CA ASP A 39 20.77 19.77 -0.95
C ASP A 39 20.02 18.59 -1.61
N LYS A 40 19.92 18.68 -2.95
CA LYS A 40 19.25 17.66 -3.77
C LYS A 40 19.95 16.30 -3.73
N LYS A 41 21.27 16.25 -3.53
CA LYS A 41 22.02 14.99 -3.48
C LYS A 41 21.71 14.24 -2.19
N THR A 42 21.67 14.94 -1.07
CA THR A 42 21.28 14.34 0.21
C THR A 42 19.81 13.94 0.21
N LEU A 43 18.94 14.70 -0.46
CA LEU A 43 17.54 14.31 -0.67
C LEU A 43 17.41 12.98 -1.43
N GLU A 44 18.14 12.83 -2.54
CA GLU A 44 18.11 11.60 -3.34
C GLU A 44 18.57 10.39 -2.52
N ILE A 45 19.64 10.54 -1.73
CA ILE A 45 20.12 9.50 -0.82
C ILE A 45 19.06 9.14 0.23
N LEU A 46 18.43 10.15 0.85
CA LEU A 46 17.38 9.94 1.85
C LEU A 46 16.20 9.18 1.22
N PHE A 47 15.69 9.66 0.09
CA PHE A 47 14.57 9.04 -0.61
C PHE A 47 14.89 7.60 -1.03
N ARG A 48 16.07 7.36 -1.61
CA ARG A 48 16.50 6.02 -2.01
C ARG A 48 16.60 5.07 -0.82
N LYS A 49 17.16 5.52 0.31
CA LYS A 49 17.23 4.71 1.54
C LYS A 49 15.84 4.39 2.09
N SER A 50 14.94 5.38 2.15
CA SER A 50 13.55 5.18 2.57
C SER A 50 12.81 4.23 1.63
N PHE A 51 13.02 4.34 0.32
CA PHE A 51 12.44 3.45 -0.70
C PHE A 51 12.92 2.01 -0.50
N GLN A 52 14.23 1.80 -0.36
CA GLN A 52 14.80 0.47 -0.14
C GLN A 52 14.31 -0.16 1.16
N MET A 53 14.28 0.62 2.25
CA MET A 53 13.81 0.16 3.55
C MET A 53 12.32 -0.21 3.52
N LEU A 54 11.45 0.69 3.05
CA LEU A 54 10.01 0.44 3.00
C LEU A 54 9.65 -0.65 1.99
N GLY A 55 10.34 -0.71 0.85
CA GLY A 55 10.18 -1.78 -0.13
C GLY A 55 10.55 -3.14 0.45
N LEU A 56 11.72 -3.25 1.10
CA LEU A 56 12.17 -4.51 1.70
C LEU A 56 11.24 -4.95 2.83
N VAL A 57 10.89 -4.04 3.76
CA VAL A 57 9.97 -4.34 4.86
C VAL A 57 8.58 -4.70 4.34
N GLY A 58 8.10 -4.02 3.30
CA GLY A 58 6.85 -4.34 2.63
C GLY A 58 6.85 -5.74 2.01
N ILE A 59 7.94 -6.14 1.34
CA ILE A 59 8.10 -7.48 0.75
C ILE A 59 8.19 -8.56 1.83
N VAL A 60 9.02 -8.36 2.85
CA VAL A 60 9.15 -9.30 3.98
C VAL A 60 7.81 -9.43 4.70
N GLY A 61 7.10 -8.31 4.91
CA GLY A 61 5.75 -8.30 5.47
C GLY A 61 4.78 -9.09 4.60
N ALA A 62 4.75 -8.85 3.29
CA ALA A 62 3.89 -9.57 2.35
C ALA A 62 4.09 -11.09 2.41
N ILE A 63 5.35 -11.54 2.43
CA ILE A 63 5.72 -12.94 2.58
C ILE A 63 5.24 -13.48 3.94
N GLY A 64 5.55 -12.76 5.03
CA GLY A 64 5.13 -13.14 6.38
C GLY A 64 3.63 -13.31 6.50
N TYR A 65 2.85 -12.32 6.05
CA TYR A 65 1.39 -12.39 6.04
C TYR A 65 0.86 -13.50 5.15
N TYR A 66 1.46 -13.76 4.00
CA TYR A 66 1.01 -14.83 3.10
C TYR A 66 1.10 -16.21 3.75
N PHE A 67 2.26 -16.53 4.36
CA PHE A 67 2.48 -17.82 5.00
C PHE A 67 1.77 -17.96 6.35
N LEU A 68 1.66 -16.86 7.12
CA LEU A 68 1.00 -16.87 8.42
C LEU A 68 -0.51 -16.61 8.35
N ALA A 69 -1.08 -16.34 7.18
CA ALA A 69 -2.49 -15.97 7.04
C ALA A 69 -3.44 -16.99 7.67
N GLU A 70 -3.19 -18.28 7.43
CA GLU A 70 -4.02 -19.38 7.94
C GLU A 70 -3.95 -19.46 9.46
N TYR A 71 -2.73 -19.59 10.00
CA TYR A 71 -2.52 -19.64 11.45
C TYR A 71 -3.03 -18.38 12.16
N GLY A 72 -2.72 -17.19 11.64
CA GLY A 72 -3.12 -15.91 12.24
C GLY A 72 -4.64 -15.71 12.26
N VAL A 73 -5.32 -15.99 11.14
CA VAL A 73 -6.77 -15.83 11.06
C VAL A 73 -7.49 -16.81 11.97
N LEU A 74 -7.10 -18.09 11.96
CA LEU A 74 -7.73 -19.10 12.80
C LEU A 74 -7.50 -18.84 14.29
N LEU A 75 -6.30 -18.38 14.67
CA LEU A 75 -5.97 -18.06 16.06
C LEU A 75 -6.76 -16.86 16.60
N VAL A 76 -6.90 -15.78 15.80
CA VAL A 76 -7.50 -14.52 16.27
C VAL A 76 -9.02 -14.51 16.11
N PHE A 77 -9.53 -15.11 15.02
CA PHE A 77 -10.93 -15.00 14.64
C PHE A 77 -11.70 -16.33 14.69
N GLY A 78 -10.99 -17.46 14.70
CA GLY A 78 -11.56 -18.80 14.70
C GLY A 78 -12.01 -19.28 13.31
N GLU A 79 -12.38 -20.56 13.24
CA GLU A 79 -12.80 -21.29 12.01
C GLU A 79 -13.91 -20.60 11.21
N LYS A 80 -14.81 -19.87 11.89
CA LYS A 80 -15.91 -19.12 11.25
C LYS A 80 -15.41 -18.06 10.25
N PHE A 81 -14.14 -17.66 10.33
CA PHE A 81 -13.49 -16.68 9.44
C PHE A 81 -12.44 -17.31 8.52
N ALA A 82 -12.41 -18.64 8.36
CA ALA A 82 -11.47 -19.32 7.45
C ALA A 82 -11.55 -18.80 6.01
N SER A 83 -12.74 -18.39 5.54
CA SER A 83 -12.93 -17.76 4.23
C SER A 83 -12.17 -16.43 4.04
N SER A 84 -11.64 -15.82 5.11
CA SER A 84 -10.81 -14.61 5.07
C SER A 84 -9.35 -14.89 4.72
N ILE A 85 -8.90 -16.13 4.90
CA ILE A 85 -7.51 -16.55 4.63
C ILE A 85 -7.09 -16.27 3.19
N PRO A 86 -7.82 -16.69 2.13
CA PRO A 86 -7.44 -16.37 0.76
C PRO A 86 -7.46 -14.87 0.48
N VAL A 87 -8.38 -14.11 1.11
CA VAL A 87 -8.46 -12.65 0.98
C VAL A 87 -7.19 -12.00 1.56
N LEU A 88 -6.76 -12.42 2.76
CA LEU A 88 -5.52 -11.93 3.38
C LEU A 88 -4.28 -12.30 2.57
N LYS A 89 -4.21 -13.53 2.06
CA LYS A 89 -3.10 -13.98 1.20
C LYS A 89 -2.97 -13.11 -0.06
N ILE A 90 -4.09 -12.68 -0.65
CA ILE A 90 -4.04 -11.79 -1.83
C ILE A 90 -3.69 -10.36 -1.39
N LEU A 91 -4.34 -9.84 -0.34
CA LEU A 91 -4.07 -8.49 0.15
C LEU A 91 -2.61 -8.30 0.61
N SER A 92 -1.92 -9.35 1.06
CA SER A 92 -0.52 -9.25 1.46
C SER A 92 0.38 -8.77 0.30
N PHE A 93 0.06 -9.12 -0.95
CA PHE A 93 0.76 -8.61 -2.13
C PHE A 93 0.56 -7.11 -2.37
N ALA A 94 -0.46 -6.48 -1.77
CA ALA A 94 -0.65 -5.03 -1.85
C ALA A 94 0.33 -4.26 -0.94
N LEU A 95 0.88 -4.90 0.11
CA LEU A 95 1.67 -4.22 1.15
C LEU A 95 2.89 -3.46 0.61
N PRO A 96 3.75 -4.03 -0.27
CA PRO A 96 4.89 -3.30 -0.79
C PRO A 96 4.44 -2.05 -1.54
N PHE A 97 3.39 -2.16 -2.36
CA PHE A 97 2.87 -1.04 -3.14
C PHE A 97 2.26 0.04 -2.25
N MET A 98 1.50 -0.34 -1.22
CA MET A 98 0.93 0.61 -0.26
C MET A 98 2.02 1.38 0.47
N PHE A 99 3.10 0.71 0.90
CA PHE A 99 4.21 1.36 1.60
C PHE A 99 4.95 2.34 0.69
N LEU A 100 5.21 1.94 -0.56
CA LEU A 100 5.85 2.79 -1.55
C LEU A 100 4.96 3.98 -1.94
N ASN A 101 3.65 3.78 -2.13
CA ASN A 101 2.70 4.86 -2.38
C ASN A 101 2.69 5.90 -1.25
N SER A 102 2.77 5.47 0.01
CA SER A 102 2.89 6.40 1.14
C SER A 102 4.18 7.23 1.08
N LEU A 103 5.29 6.60 0.72
CA LEU A 103 6.56 7.31 0.53
C LEU A 103 6.50 8.32 -0.63
N PHE A 104 5.95 7.91 -1.77
CA PHE A 104 5.78 8.77 -2.94
C PHE A 104 4.88 9.98 -2.63
N GLY A 105 3.77 9.74 -1.92
CA GLY A 105 2.89 10.82 -1.47
C GLY A 105 3.63 11.84 -0.62
N SER A 106 4.42 11.38 0.35
CA SER A 106 5.22 12.26 1.21
C SER A 106 6.27 13.06 0.43
N PHE A 107 6.97 12.42 -0.50
CA PHE A 107 7.95 13.11 -1.34
C PHE A 107 7.29 14.17 -2.24
N LEU A 108 6.16 13.84 -2.87
CA LEU A 108 5.42 14.79 -3.70
C LEU A 108 4.86 15.95 -2.87
N ASN A 109 4.35 15.69 -1.67
CA ASN A 109 3.95 16.73 -0.72
C ASN A 109 5.14 17.62 -0.33
N ALA A 110 6.29 17.03 0.00
CA ALA A 110 7.50 17.77 0.38
C ALA A 110 8.06 18.66 -0.75
N THR A 111 7.76 18.33 -2.01
CA THR A 111 8.25 19.05 -3.19
C THR A 111 7.21 19.98 -3.83
N GLY A 112 6.04 20.17 -3.21
CA GLY A 112 4.97 21.04 -3.72
C GLY A 112 4.21 20.46 -4.91
N LYS A 113 4.21 19.12 -5.06
CA LYS A 113 3.54 18.36 -6.12
C LYS A 113 2.36 17.53 -5.57
N GLU A 114 1.76 17.96 -4.46
CA GLU A 114 0.62 17.31 -3.79
C GLU A 114 -0.58 17.11 -4.72
N LEU A 115 -0.83 18.06 -5.64
CA LEU A 115 -1.90 17.95 -6.63
C LEU A 115 -1.64 16.84 -7.64
N THR A 116 -0.38 16.59 -8.00
CA THR A 116 -0.01 15.48 -8.89
C THR A 116 -0.27 14.15 -8.19
N PHE A 117 0.15 14.01 -6.94
CA PHE A 117 -0.15 12.81 -6.15
C PHE A 117 -1.66 12.60 -6.01
N THR A 118 -2.41 13.65 -5.67
CA THR A 118 -3.87 13.61 -5.52
C THR A 118 -4.57 13.16 -6.81
N LYS A 119 -4.12 13.64 -7.98
CA LYS A 119 -4.66 13.20 -9.28
C LYS A 119 -4.41 11.71 -9.53
N ILE A 120 -3.20 11.22 -9.22
CA ILE A 120 -2.85 9.80 -9.39
C ILE A 120 -3.68 8.95 -8.44
N THR A 121 -3.76 9.32 -7.16
CA THR A 121 -4.60 8.64 -6.16
C THR A 121 -6.08 8.67 -6.54
N GLY A 122 -6.57 9.79 -7.08
CA GLY A 122 -7.95 9.89 -7.58
C GLY A 122 -8.20 8.94 -8.75
N PHE A 123 -7.29 8.89 -9.72
CA PHE A 123 -7.36 7.95 -10.84
C PHE A 123 -7.33 6.50 -10.36
N THR A 124 -6.41 6.13 -9.46
CA THR A 124 -6.32 4.76 -8.96
C THR A 124 -7.48 4.39 -8.05
N ALA A 125 -8.08 5.35 -7.33
CA ALA A 125 -9.30 5.13 -6.57
C ALA A 125 -10.49 4.85 -7.50
N ILE A 126 -10.64 5.60 -8.59
CA ILE A 126 -11.67 5.31 -9.61
C ILE A 126 -11.45 3.93 -10.22
N LEU A 127 -10.21 3.62 -10.62
CA LEU A 127 -9.84 2.29 -11.10
C LEU A 127 -10.19 1.22 -10.07
N ASN A 128 -9.91 1.46 -8.80
CA ASN A 128 -10.23 0.53 -7.71
C ASN A 128 -11.72 0.30 -7.59
N VAL A 129 -12.54 1.35 -7.64
CA VAL A 129 -14.02 1.23 -7.57
C VAL A 129 -14.55 0.44 -8.76
N VAL A 130 -14.07 0.73 -9.97
CA VAL A 130 -14.48 0.03 -11.20
C VAL A 130 -14.09 -1.45 -11.12
N LEU A 131 -12.84 -1.75 -10.77
CA LEU A 131 -12.36 -3.12 -10.61
C LEU A 131 -13.11 -3.86 -9.49
N ASN A 132 -13.34 -3.20 -8.35
CA ASN A 132 -14.12 -3.78 -7.26
C ASN A 132 -15.53 -4.14 -7.73
N TYR A 133 -16.22 -3.24 -8.42
CA TYR A 133 -17.58 -3.51 -8.91
C TYR A 133 -17.64 -4.78 -9.77
N PHE A 134 -16.78 -4.89 -10.79
CA PHE A 134 -16.77 -6.07 -11.66
C PHE A 134 -16.27 -7.34 -10.97
N LEU A 135 -15.21 -7.25 -10.15
CA LEU A 135 -14.60 -8.41 -9.52
C LEU A 135 -15.40 -8.93 -8.33
N ILE A 136 -16.09 -8.07 -7.58
CA ILE A 136 -16.97 -8.51 -6.48
C ILE A 136 -18.15 -9.30 -7.06
N LEU A 137 -18.74 -8.87 -8.18
CA LEU A 137 -19.84 -9.59 -8.82
C LEU A 137 -19.48 -11.02 -9.23
N HIS A 138 -18.21 -11.29 -9.55
CA HIS A 138 -17.75 -12.62 -10.01
C HIS A 138 -17.01 -13.43 -8.93
N TYR A 139 -16.34 -12.76 -7.98
CA TYR A 139 -15.40 -13.39 -7.03
C TYR A 139 -15.58 -12.95 -5.57
N GLY A 140 -16.60 -12.15 -5.25
CA GLY A 140 -16.88 -11.70 -3.88
C GLY A 140 -15.71 -10.98 -3.21
N ALA A 141 -15.44 -11.30 -1.95
CA ALA A 141 -14.36 -10.69 -1.16
C ALA A 141 -12.94 -10.90 -1.75
N VAL A 142 -12.72 -12.01 -2.46
CA VAL A 142 -11.45 -12.29 -3.16
C VAL A 142 -11.27 -11.29 -4.31
N GLY A 143 -12.34 -11.00 -5.05
CA GLY A 143 -12.34 -9.99 -6.11
C GLY A 143 -11.95 -8.60 -5.60
N ALA A 144 -12.46 -8.21 -4.43
CA ALA A 144 -12.09 -6.95 -3.79
C ALA A 144 -10.60 -6.88 -3.41
N ALA A 145 -10.03 -7.98 -2.93
CA ALA A 145 -8.60 -8.06 -2.64
C ALA A 145 -7.76 -7.90 -3.91
N VAL A 146 -8.11 -8.58 -5.00
CA VAL A 146 -7.42 -8.46 -6.29
C VAL A 146 -7.50 -7.03 -6.83
N ALA A 147 -8.69 -6.41 -6.81
CA ALA A 147 -8.88 -5.02 -7.21
C ALA A 147 -7.94 -4.07 -6.46
N THR A 148 -7.77 -4.31 -5.15
CA THR A 148 -6.88 -3.53 -4.29
C THR A 148 -5.42 -3.69 -4.69
N VAL A 149 -4.93 -4.92 -4.86
CA VAL A 149 -3.54 -5.19 -5.27
C VAL A 149 -3.24 -4.50 -6.61
N VAL A 150 -4.12 -4.66 -7.60
CA VAL A 150 -3.94 -4.07 -8.93
C VAL A 150 -3.91 -2.54 -8.85
N SER A 151 -4.85 -1.94 -8.12
CA SER A 151 -4.95 -0.48 -8.03
C SER A 151 -3.74 0.14 -7.31
N GLN A 152 -3.28 -0.50 -6.23
CA GLN A 152 -2.08 -0.07 -5.51
C GLN A 152 -0.82 -0.25 -6.38
N GLY A 153 -0.72 -1.37 -7.09
CA GLY A 153 0.37 -1.61 -8.04
C GLY A 153 0.44 -0.57 -9.15
N VAL A 154 -0.70 -0.28 -9.81
CA VAL A 154 -0.79 0.78 -10.83
C VAL A 154 -0.38 2.13 -10.26
N GLY A 155 -0.89 2.51 -9.08
CA GLY A 155 -0.49 3.75 -8.42
C GLY A 155 1.00 3.84 -8.14
N SER A 156 1.60 2.76 -7.64
CA SER A 156 3.02 2.70 -7.34
C SER A 156 3.86 2.81 -8.61
N LEU A 157 3.45 2.16 -9.70
CA LEU A 157 4.15 2.23 -10.99
C LEU A 157 4.08 3.63 -11.61
N VAL A 158 2.90 4.24 -11.63
CA VAL A 158 2.71 5.61 -12.18
C VAL A 158 3.51 6.62 -11.37
N ASN A 159 3.45 6.55 -10.04
CA ASN A 159 4.26 7.41 -9.16
C ASN A 159 5.77 7.21 -9.40
N GLY A 160 6.23 5.96 -9.47
CA GLY A 160 7.64 5.64 -9.74
C GLY A 160 8.12 6.19 -11.08
N PHE A 161 7.34 6.01 -12.15
CA PHE A 161 7.65 6.52 -13.49
C PHE A 161 7.73 8.06 -13.52
N LEU A 162 6.81 8.75 -12.86
CA LEU A 162 6.83 10.21 -12.79
C LEU A 162 8.06 10.75 -12.05
N LEU A 163 8.50 10.07 -11.00
CA LEU A 163 9.70 10.47 -10.27
C LEU A 163 10.96 10.30 -11.12
N MET A 164 11.07 9.18 -11.85
CA MET A 164 12.19 8.93 -12.77
C MET A 164 12.29 9.97 -13.90
N ASN A 165 11.16 10.46 -14.40
CA ASN A 165 11.12 11.45 -15.48
C ASN A 165 11.15 12.91 -15.01
N SER A 166 11.24 13.15 -13.70
CA SER A 166 11.26 14.50 -13.13
C SER A 166 12.67 15.05 -12.86
N HIS A 167 13.69 14.30 -13.29
CA HIS A 167 15.09 14.70 -13.37
C HIS A 167 15.39 15.32 -14.75
#